data_AF-X1AK81-F1
#
_entry.id   AF-X1AK81-F1
#
_cell.length_a   1.000
_cell.length_b   1.000
_cell.length_c   1.000
_cell.angle_alpha   90.00
_cell.angle_beta   90.00
_cell.angle_gamma   90.00
#
_symmetry.space_group_name_H-M   'P 1'
#
loop_
_entity.id
_entity.type
_entity.pdbx_description
1 polymer ?
#
loop_
_entity_poly.entity_id
_entity_poly.type
_entity_poly.pdbx_seq_one_letter_code
_entity_poly.pdbx_strand_id
1 'polypeptide(L)'
;MDTLKLNLPGVLMGVGAGFTFALLIIITKAIINDYHQLTIIAYSIGFGLLFYLPFSHPLEIFQMGLALKAWLLLGTIGLISTVIAYGFYITGLSYGIEASKAGIVSTLELVVSVILSYLIFKEALWGWKLVGILMVVSSVVIVQVDKILP
;
A
#
# COMPACT_ATOMS: atom_id res chain seq x y z
N MET A 1 -20.73 13.35 -17.21
CA MET A 1 -20.50 12.18 -16.32
C MET A 1 -19.95 11.02 -17.16
N ASP A 2 -19.06 11.31 -18.11
CA ASP A 2 -18.82 10.44 -19.28
C ASP A 2 -17.44 9.75 -19.27
N THR A 3 -16.74 9.78 -18.13
CA THR A 3 -15.37 9.25 -17.99
C THR A 3 -15.28 7.90 -17.28
N LEU A 4 -16.37 7.36 -16.73
CA LEU A 4 -16.40 5.99 -16.19
C LEU A 4 -16.75 4.96 -17.28
N LYS A 5 -15.97 4.91 -18.36
CA LYS A 5 -16.02 3.78 -19.28
C LYS A 5 -15.18 2.66 -18.68
N LEU A 6 -15.83 1.53 -18.39
CA LEU A 6 -15.19 0.36 -17.79
C LEU A 6 -14.11 -0.15 -18.74
N ASN A 7 -12.85 0.04 -18.34
CA ASN A 7 -11.68 -0.33 -19.12
C ASN A 7 -11.25 -1.74 -18.73
N LEU A 8 -11.55 -2.72 -19.58
CA LEU A 8 -11.25 -4.14 -19.32
C LEU A 8 -9.74 -4.37 -19.02
N PRO A 9 -8.78 -3.81 -19.80
CA PRO A 9 -7.37 -3.80 -19.42
C PRO A 9 -7.10 -3.27 -18.00
N GLY A 10 -7.73 -2.16 -17.62
CA GLY A 10 -7.57 -1.59 -16.27
C GLY A 10 -8.10 -2.50 -15.17
N VAL A 11 -9.23 -3.15 -15.40
CA VAL A 11 -9.80 -4.14 -14.45
C VAL A 11 -8.87 -5.34 -14.31
N LEU A 12 -8.34 -5.88 -15.41
CA LEU A 12 -7.39 -7.00 -15.38
C LEU A 12 -6.09 -6.62 -14.64
N MET A 13 -5.57 -5.42 -14.87
CA MET A 13 -4.40 -4.90 -14.14
C MET A 13 -4.69 -4.75 -12.64
N GLY A 14 -5.88 -4.27 -12.27
CA GLY A 14 -6.29 -4.14 -10.87
C GLY A 14 -6.40 -5.49 -10.16
N VAL A 15 -7.04 -6.48 -10.79
CA VAL A 15 -7.12 -7.85 -10.26
C VAL A 15 -5.73 -8.48 -10.17
N GLY A 16 -4.89 -8.29 -11.20
CA GLY A 16 -3.51 -8.75 -11.19
C GLY A 16 -2.68 -8.15 -10.05
N ALA A 17 -2.83 -6.85 -9.79
CA ALA A 17 -2.16 -6.15 -8.69
C ALA A 17 -2.62 -6.67 -7.32
N GLY A 18 -3.92 -6.91 -7.13
CA GLY A 18 -4.45 -7.50 -5.90
C GLY A 18 -3.92 -8.92 -5.66
N PHE A 19 -3.87 -9.73 -6.71
CA PHE A 19 -3.33 -11.10 -6.65
C PHE A 19 -1.84 -11.12 -6.29
N THR A 20 -1.01 -10.30 -6.96
CA THR A 20 0.43 -10.24 -6.66
C THR A 20 0.71 -9.67 -5.28
N PHE A 21 -0.09 -8.69 -4.83
CA PHE A 21 0.03 -8.15 -3.48
C PHE A 21 -0.32 -9.20 -2.40
N ALA A 22 -1.38 -9.99 -2.61
CA ALA A 22 -1.72 -11.08 -1.71
C ALA A 22 -0.60 -12.14 -1.64
N LEU A 23 -0.02 -12.52 -2.78
CA LEU A 23 1.13 -13.44 -2.83
C LEU A 23 2.34 -12.88 -2.08
N LEU A 24 2.65 -11.59 -2.26
CA LEU A 24 3.74 -10.93 -1.53
C LEU A 24 3.52 -11.10 -0.02
N ILE A 25 2.34 -10.77 0.51
CA ILE A 25 2.06 -10.87 1.95
C ILE A 25 2.19 -12.31 2.45
N ILE A 26 1.66 -13.30 1.72
CA ILE A 26 1.71 -14.71 2.11
C ILE A 26 3.17 -15.21 2.15
N ILE A 27 3.94 -14.93 1.10
CA ILE A 27 5.35 -15.34 1.01
C ILE A 27 6.18 -14.63 2.09
N THR A 28 6.00 -13.32 2.25
CA THR A 28 6.66 -12.53 3.30
C THR A 28 6.38 -13.12 4.67
N LYS A 29 5.13 -13.50 4.97
CA LYS A 29 4.78 -14.15 6.24
C LYS A 29 5.51 -15.48 6.43
N ALA A 30 5.65 -16.27 5.36
CA ALA A 30 6.28 -17.59 5.43
C ALA A 30 7.77 -17.51 5.83
N ILE A 31 8.49 -16.47 5.38
CA ILE A 31 9.93 -16.31 5.59
C ILE A 31 10.28 -15.34 6.72
N ILE A 32 9.28 -14.76 7.39
CA ILE A 32 9.46 -13.66 8.34
C ILE A 32 10.22 -14.03 9.62
N ASN A 33 10.18 -15.32 9.98
CA ASN A 33 10.86 -15.85 11.15
C ASN A 33 12.29 -16.33 10.82
N ASP A 34 12.58 -16.55 9.53
CA ASP A 34 13.87 -17.09 9.07
C ASP A 34 14.85 -15.97 8.72
N TYR A 35 14.34 -14.79 8.36
CA TYR A 35 15.16 -13.65 7.91
C TYR A 35 14.82 -12.36 8.64
N HIS A 36 15.83 -11.50 8.79
CA HIS A 36 15.61 -10.16 9.33
C HIS A 36 14.71 -9.35 8.39
N GLN A 37 13.74 -8.61 8.96
CA GLN A 37 12.83 -7.70 8.25
C GLN A 37 13.50 -6.82 7.18
N LEU A 38 14.66 -6.22 7.47
CA LEU A 38 15.40 -5.39 6.50
C LEU A 38 15.90 -6.19 5.30
N THR A 39 16.29 -7.44 5.49
CA THR A 39 16.70 -8.34 4.41
C THR A 39 15.53 -8.60 3.47
N ILE A 40 14.35 -8.90 4.03
CA ILE A 40 13.14 -9.14 3.23
C ILE A 40 12.78 -7.90 2.41
N ILE A 41 12.85 -6.70 3.00
CA ILE A 41 12.58 -5.43 2.31
C ILE A 41 13.59 -5.17 1.20
N ALA A 42 14.88 -5.32 1.50
CA ALA A 42 15.96 -5.09 0.55
C ALA A 42 15.83 -6.00 -0.69
N TYR A 43 15.55 -7.29 -0.49
CA TYR A 43 15.32 -8.22 -1.60
C TYR A 43 14.02 -7.92 -2.34
N SER A 44 12.91 -7.64 -1.64
CA SER A 44 11.62 -7.35 -2.28
C SER A 44 11.68 -6.10 -3.15
N ILE A 45 12.22 -5.00 -2.62
CA ILE A 45 12.38 -3.74 -3.35
C ILE A 45 13.46 -3.86 -4.42
N GLY A 46 14.57 -4.56 -4.14
CA GLY A 46 15.66 -4.76 -5.08
C GLY A 46 15.25 -5.57 -6.32
N PHE A 47 14.56 -6.69 -6.12
CA PHE A 47 13.99 -7.44 -7.23
C PHE A 47 12.87 -6.66 -7.92
N GLY A 48 12.01 -5.97 -7.18
CA GLY A 48 10.99 -5.09 -7.76
C GLY A 48 11.59 -4.04 -8.69
N LEU A 49 12.69 -3.40 -8.29
CA LEU A 49 13.46 -2.48 -9.12
C LEU A 49 14.00 -3.20 -10.36
N LEU A 50 14.64 -4.36 -10.22
CA LEU A 50 15.22 -5.12 -11.32
C LEU A 50 14.18 -5.49 -12.39
N PHE A 51 13.00 -5.95 -11.96
CA PHE A 51 11.90 -6.32 -12.86
C PHE A 51 11.23 -5.10 -13.49
N TYR A 52 11.16 -3.97 -12.78
CA TYR A 52 10.54 -2.75 -13.27
C TYR A 52 11.45 -1.94 -14.20
N LEU A 53 12.77 -2.02 -14.01
CA LEU A 53 13.79 -1.27 -14.75
C LEU A 53 13.63 -1.29 -16.29
N PRO A 54 13.38 -2.43 -16.97
CA PRO A 54 13.23 -2.45 -18.42
C PRO A 54 11.96 -1.75 -18.91
N PHE A 55 10.95 -1.57 -18.06
CA PHE A 55 9.69 -0.90 -18.39
C PHE A 55 9.70 0.59 -18.05
N SER A 56 10.62 1.03 -17.17
CA SER A 56 10.55 2.36 -16.56
C SER A 56 11.38 3.44 -17.28
N HIS A 57 12.12 3.09 -18.34
CA HIS A 57 12.96 4.00 -19.15
C HIS A 57 13.68 5.09 -18.31
N PRO A 58 14.50 4.72 -17.31
CA PRO A 58 14.98 5.66 -16.30
C PRO A 58 15.84 6.80 -16.85
N LEU A 59 16.54 6.57 -17.98
CA LEU A 59 17.36 7.60 -18.63
C LEU A 59 16.52 8.80 -19.09
N GLU A 60 15.27 8.60 -19.49
CA GLU A 60 14.37 9.68 -19.91
C GLU A 60 14.06 10.62 -18.73
N ILE A 61 13.87 10.07 -17.53
CA ILE A 61 13.61 10.83 -16.31
C ILE A 61 14.80 11.75 -15.96
N PHE A 62 16.03 11.27 -16.13
CA PHE A 62 17.23 12.08 -15.90
C PHE A 62 17.41 13.18 -16.96
N GLN A 63 16.98 12.93 -18.19
CA GLN A 63 17.05 13.89 -19.30
C GLN A 63 15.96 14.97 -19.23
N MET A 64 14.87 14.74 -18.48
CA MET A 64 13.76 15.70 -18.32
C MET A 64 14.13 16.99 -17.56
N GLY A 65 15.32 17.09 -16.97
CA GLY A 65 15.76 18.31 -16.27
C GLY A 65 14.88 18.67 -15.07
N LEU A 66 14.43 17.66 -14.32
CA LEU A 66 13.54 17.83 -13.17
C LEU A 66 14.13 18.78 -12.12
N ALA A 67 13.29 19.69 -11.61
CA ALA A 67 13.67 20.59 -10.52
C ALA A 67 14.02 19.81 -9.24
N LEU A 68 14.90 20.36 -8.40
CA LEU A 68 15.32 19.73 -7.13
C LEU A 68 14.11 19.35 -6.24
N LYS A 69 13.04 20.16 -6.27
CA LYS A 69 11.80 19.87 -5.55
C LYS A 69 11.15 18.55 -5.99
N ALA A 70 11.17 18.23 -7.28
CA ALA A 70 10.62 16.98 -7.79
C ALA A 70 11.45 15.77 -7.31
N TRP A 71 12.78 15.90 -7.33
CA TRP A 71 13.66 14.87 -6.78
C TRP A 71 13.44 14.64 -5.29
N LEU A 72 13.25 15.70 -4.50
CA LEU A 72 12.91 15.59 -3.09
C LEU A 72 11.57 14.88 -2.88
N LEU A 73 10.54 15.22 -3.67
CA LEU A 73 9.24 14.55 -3.59
C LEU A 73 9.35 13.06 -3.94
N LEU A 74 10.06 12.71 -5.02
CA LEU A 74 10.31 11.32 -5.39
C LEU A 74 11.04 10.56 -4.27
N GLY A 75 12.06 11.18 -3.67
CA GLY A 75 12.77 10.64 -2.52
C GLY A 75 11.85 10.42 -1.30
N THR A 76 10.96 11.36 -1.00
CA THR A 76 10.01 11.19 0.11
C THR A 76 9.01 10.06 -0.13
N ILE A 77 8.51 9.89 -1.36
CA ILE A 77 7.61 8.80 -1.71
C ILE A 77 8.35 7.47 -1.59
N GLY A 78 9.54 7.35 -2.18
CA GLY A 78 10.32 6.12 -2.13
C GLY A 78 10.76 5.73 -0.72
N LEU A 79 11.22 6.68 0.10
CA LEU A 79 11.72 6.37 1.43
C LEU A 79 10.59 6.22 2.46
N ILE A 80 9.71 7.21 2.56
CA ILE A 80 8.69 7.27 3.61
C ILE A 80 7.52 6.35 3.24
N SER A 81 6.95 6.53 2.06
CA SER A 81 5.76 5.78 1.65
C SER A 81 6.05 4.33 1.29
N THR A 82 7.27 4.01 0.82
CA THR A 82 7.62 2.64 0.46
C THR A 82 8.47 1.98 1.54
N VAL A 83 9.72 2.40 1.73
CA VAL A 83 10.65 1.66 2.61
C VAL A 83 10.18 1.62 4.06
N ILE A 84 9.83 2.78 4.64
CA ILE A 84 9.42 2.86 6.05
C ILE A 84 8.05 2.18 6.25
N ALA A 85 7.09 2.41 5.35
CA ALA A 85 5.78 1.78 5.43
C ALA A 85 5.86 0.25 5.35
N TYR A 86 6.63 -0.30 4.39
CA TYR A 86 6.87 -1.75 4.32
C TYR A 86 7.63 -2.27 5.54
N GLY A 87 8.55 -1.47 6.10
CA GLY A 87 9.18 -1.72 7.39
C GLY A 87 8.16 -1.99 8.48
N PHE A 88 7.28 -1.02 8.74
CA PHE A 88 6.23 -1.19 9.74
C PHE A 88 5.27 -2.33 9.42
N TYR A 89 4.93 -2.54 8.15
CA TYR A 89 4.04 -3.64 7.75
C TYR A 89 4.65 -5.01 8.07
N ILE A 90 5.90 -5.25 7.67
CA ILE A 90 6.60 -6.51 7.91
C ILE A 90 6.87 -6.66 9.41
N THR A 91 7.31 -5.62 10.11
CA THR A 91 7.45 -5.67 11.57
C THR A 91 6.11 -6.03 12.25
N GLY A 92 5.00 -5.43 11.82
CA GLY A 92 3.65 -5.79 12.26
C GLY A 92 3.32 -7.27 12.06
N LEU A 93 3.64 -7.79 10.87
CA LEU A 93 3.41 -9.19 10.52
C LEU A 93 4.28 -10.15 11.35
N SER A 94 5.49 -9.74 11.75
CA SER A 94 6.39 -10.53 12.57
C SER A 94 5.89 -10.79 14.00
N TYR A 95 4.92 -10.00 14.48
CA TYR A 95 4.22 -10.24 15.75
C TYR A 95 3.19 -11.38 15.68
N GLY A 96 3.24 -12.22 14.63
CA GLY A 96 2.35 -13.38 14.48
C GLY A 96 0.93 -13.02 14.03
N ILE A 97 0.73 -11.83 13.45
CA ILE A 97 -0.57 -11.43 12.91
C ILE A 97 -0.89 -12.30 11.68
N GLU A 98 -2.12 -12.78 11.59
CA GLU A 98 -2.56 -13.51 10.42
C GLU A 98 -2.63 -12.60 9.18
N ALA A 99 -2.17 -13.08 8.01
CA ALA A 99 -2.13 -12.29 6.78
C ALA A 99 -3.50 -11.71 6.41
N SER A 100 -4.58 -12.47 6.61
CA SER A 100 -5.95 -12.01 6.38
C SER A 100 -6.32 -10.85 7.30
N LYS A 101 -6.03 -10.96 8.61
CA LYS A 101 -6.27 -9.90 9.59
C LYS A 101 -5.43 -8.66 9.31
N ALA A 102 -4.16 -8.83 8.94
CA ALA A 102 -3.27 -7.73 8.55
C ALA A 102 -3.81 -6.96 7.34
N GLY A 103 -4.32 -7.67 6.32
CA GLY A 103 -4.96 -7.07 5.16
C GLY A 103 -6.20 -6.23 5.53
N ILE A 104 -7.06 -6.73 6.42
CA ILE A 104 -8.24 -5.97 6.86
C ILE A 104 -7.82 -4.71 7.63
N VAL A 105 -6.85 -4.81 8.54
CA VAL A 105 -6.33 -3.64 9.28
C VAL A 105 -5.68 -2.63 8.34
N SER A 106 -5.01 -3.07 7.27
CA SER A 106 -4.41 -2.17 6.27
C SER A 106 -5.44 -1.29 5.57
N THR A 107 -6.72 -1.70 5.51
CA THR A 107 -7.77 -0.86 4.92
C THR A 107 -8.04 0.43 5.70
N LEU A 108 -7.58 0.53 6.97
CA LEU A 108 -7.59 1.79 7.72
C LEU A 108 -6.85 2.92 7.00
N GLU A 109 -5.87 2.60 6.16
CA GLU A 109 -5.18 3.58 5.33
C GLU A 109 -6.19 4.40 4.49
N LEU A 110 -7.26 3.77 3.99
CA LEU A 110 -8.31 4.46 3.23
C LEU A 110 -9.02 5.52 4.08
N VAL A 111 -9.30 5.20 5.34
CA VAL A 111 -9.94 6.14 6.27
C VAL A 111 -9.02 7.31 6.57
N VAL A 112 -7.75 7.03 6.88
CA VAL A 112 -6.73 8.06 7.13
C VAL A 112 -6.54 8.93 5.89
N SER A 113 -6.50 8.34 4.70
CA SER A 113 -6.39 9.04 3.42
C SER A 113 -7.56 10.00 3.19
N VAL A 114 -8.80 9.58 3.45
CA VAL A 114 -9.98 10.45 3.32
C VAL A 114 -9.94 11.61 4.33
N ILE A 115 -9.53 11.34 5.57
CA ILE A 115 -9.38 12.38 6.61
C ILE A 115 -8.29 13.39 6.20
N LEU A 116 -7.12 12.91 5.76
CA LEU A 116 -6.03 13.77 5.29
C LEU A 116 -6.45 14.55 4.04
N SER A 117 -7.23 13.96 3.14
CA SER A 117 -7.76 14.66 1.97
C SER A 117 -8.60 15.86 2.38
N TYR A 118 -9.49 15.70 3.36
CA TYR A 118 -10.26 16.81 3.92
C TYR A 118 -9.39 17.85 4.62
N LEU A 119 -8.42 17.44 5.44
CA LEU A 119 -7.60 18.39 6.20
C LEU A 119 -6.68 19.22 5.30
N ILE A 120 -6.07 18.60 4.27
CA ILE A 120 -5.08 19.23 3.41
C ILE A 120 -5.74 19.93 2.22
N PHE A 121 -6.64 19.23 1.53
CA PHE A 121 -7.25 19.71 0.28
C PHE A 121 -8.65 20.33 0.49
N LYS A 122 -9.19 20.29 1.72
CA LYS A 122 -10.52 20.82 2.07
C LYS A 122 -11.66 20.19 1.27
N GLU A 123 -11.50 18.94 0.86
CA GLU A 123 -12.54 18.20 0.13
C GLU A 123 -13.73 17.86 1.03
N ALA A 124 -14.96 18.06 0.54
CA ALA A 124 -16.15 17.70 1.31
C ALA A 124 -16.13 16.22 1.77
N LEU A 125 -16.39 16.00 3.07
CA LEU A 125 -16.50 14.68 3.71
C LEU A 125 -17.91 14.11 3.71
N TRP A 126 -18.87 14.74 3.05
CA TRP A 126 -20.29 14.37 3.15
C TRP A 126 -20.70 13.26 2.17
N GLY A 127 -21.81 12.59 2.49
CA GLY A 127 -22.44 11.56 1.65
C GLY A 127 -21.77 10.20 1.75
N TRP A 128 -21.54 9.55 0.60
CA TRP A 128 -21.03 8.18 0.51
C TRP A 128 -19.66 7.96 1.15
N LYS A 129 -18.84 9.01 1.28
CA LYS A 129 -17.54 8.95 1.98
C LYS A 129 -17.70 8.53 3.45
N LEU A 130 -18.72 9.02 4.16
CA LEU A 130 -18.97 8.66 5.56
C LEU A 130 -19.38 7.20 5.72
N VAL A 131 -20.25 6.71 4.81
CA VAL A 131 -20.68 5.31 4.81
C VAL A 131 -19.49 4.39 4.61
N GLY A 132 -18.61 4.70 3.66
CA GLY A 132 -17.37 3.95 3.44
C GLY A 132 -16.46 3.93 4.67
N ILE A 133 -16.25 5.08 5.31
CA ILE A 133 -15.46 5.17 6.55
C ILE A 133 -16.07 4.29 7.65
N LEU A 134 -17.37 4.37 7.88
CA LEU A 134 -18.06 3.58 8.90
C LEU A 134 -17.91 2.07 8.64
N MET A 135 -18.04 1.63 7.39
CA MET A 135 -17.87 0.23 7.01
C MET A 135 -16.46 -0.28 7.29
N VAL A 136 -15.43 0.50 6.92
CA VAL A 136 -14.03 0.13 7.16
C VAL A 136 -13.72 0.07 8.65
N VAL A 137 -14.12 1.10 9.41
CA VAL A 137 -13.91 1.12 10.87
C VAL A 137 -14.59 -0.06 11.54
N SER A 138 -15.84 -0.37 11.16
CA SER A 138 -16.59 -1.51 11.72
C SER A 138 -15.88 -2.84 11.43
N SER A 139 -15.42 -3.05 10.20
CA SER A 139 -14.66 -4.24 9.80
C SER A 139 -13.42 -4.46 10.67
N VAL A 140 -12.66 -3.40 10.91
CA VAL A 140 -11.44 -3.46 11.72
C VAL A 140 -11.75 -3.74 13.19
N VAL A 141 -12.78 -3.11 13.75
CA VAL A 141 -13.21 -3.38 15.12
C VAL A 141 -13.61 -4.84 15.30
N ILE A 142 -14.39 -5.41 14.37
CA ILE A 142 -14.81 -6.82 14.42
C ILE A 142 -13.60 -7.76 14.42
N VAL A 143 -12.64 -7.55 13.51
CA VAL A 143 -11.43 -8.39 13.42
C VAL A 143 -10.56 -8.31 14.68
N GLN A 144 -10.51 -7.14 15.32
CA GLN A 144 -9.75 -6.97 16.56
C GLN A 144 -10.45 -7.64 17.76
N VAL A 145 -11.78 -7.56 17.84
CA VAL A 145 -12.55 -8.22 18.89
C VAL A 145 -12.44 -9.75 18.79
N ASP A 146 -12.45 -10.30 17.57
CA ASP A 146 -12.21 -11.72 17.30
C ASP A 146 -10.80 -12.19 17.70
N LYS A 147 -9.82 -11.27 17.79
CA LYS A 147 -8.49 -11.60 18.31
C LYS A 147 -8.44 -11.59 19.84
N ILE A 148 -9.36 -10.88 20.50
CA ILE A 148 -9.40 -10.69 21.96
C ILE A 148 -10.26 -11.77 22.65
N LEU A 149 -11.28 -12.29 21.95
CA LEU A 149 -12.10 -13.41 22.44
C LEU A 149 -11.57 -14.72 21.84
N PRO A 150 -11.09 -15.67 22.66
CA PRO A 150 -10.59 -16.98 22.20
C PRO A 150 -11.71 -17.88 21.66
#